data_AF-U9SG81-F1
#
_entry.id   AF-U9SG81-F1
#
_cell.length_a   1.000
_cell.length_b   1.000
_cell.length_c   1.000
_cell.angle_alpha   90.00
_cell.angle_beta   90.00
_cell.angle_gamma   90.00
#
_symmetry.space_group_name_H-M   'P 1'
#
loop_
_entity.id
_entity.type
_entity.pdbx_description
1 polymer ?
#
loop_
_entity_poly.entity_id
_entity_poly.type
_entity_poly.pdbx_seq_one_letter_code
_entity_poly.pdbx_strand_id
1 'polypeptide(L)'
;MDTPKKTQDLITGFFIYRRHKNISCIYVVQRFFAIPKAIRENVNYISLHGGHGSLTDTKRIIRQYTEESESLAPVIDDLTLQREFIVFDLRHFKSDLLSI
;
A
#
# COMPACT_ATOMS: atom_id res chain seq x y z
N MET A 1 -30.74 3.96 0.92
CA MET A 1 -29.98 4.09 -0.34
C MET A 1 -28.51 4.19 0.03
N ASP A 2 -27.74 3.14 -0.25
CA ASP A 2 -26.31 3.02 0.11
C ASP A 2 -25.39 3.56 -0.99
N THR A 3 -25.69 4.75 -1.51
CA THR A 3 -24.94 5.40 -2.59
C THR A 3 -23.42 5.46 -2.34
N PRO A 4 -22.94 5.69 -1.09
CA PRO A 4 -21.51 5.63 -0.80
C PRO A 4 -20.91 4.24 -0.99
N LYS A 5 -21.61 3.17 -0.58
CA LYS A 5 -21.12 1.79 -0.67
C LYS A 5 -21.02 1.33 -2.12
N LYS A 6 -22.07 1.56 -2.90
CA LYS A 6 -22.10 1.22 -4.32
C LYS A 6 -20.97 1.92 -5.09
N THR A 7 -20.65 3.17 -4.72
CA THR A 7 -19.54 3.91 -5.33
C THR A 7 -18.18 3.32 -4.94
N GLN A 8 -17.98 2.95 -3.67
CA GLN A 8 -16.74 2.31 -3.22
C GLN A 8 -16.52 0.93 -3.85
N ASP A 9 -17.60 0.18 -4.08
CA ASP A 9 -17.53 -1.12 -4.76
C ASP A 9 -17.07 -0.97 -6.22
N LEU A 10 -17.58 0.05 -6.93
CA LEU A 10 -17.14 0.36 -8.30
C LEU A 10 -15.67 0.79 -8.36
N ILE A 11 -15.24 1.67 -7.44
CA ILE A 11 -13.83 2.09 -7.34
C ILE A 11 -12.96 0.86 -7.05
N THR A 12 -13.33 0.03 -6.08
CA THR A 12 -12.59 -1.18 -5.74
C THR A 12 -12.48 -2.13 -6.92
N GLY A 13 -13.58 -2.34 -7.65
CA GLY A 13 -13.60 -3.14 -8.88
C GLY A 13 -12.65 -2.57 -9.95
N PHE A 14 -12.67 -1.26 -10.19
CA PHE A 14 -11.75 -0.61 -11.11
C PHE A 14 -10.28 -0.90 -10.75
N PHE A 15 -9.91 -0.69 -9.49
CA PHE A 15 -8.53 -0.92 -9.05
C PHE A 15 -8.14 -2.40 -9.13
N ILE A 16 -9.03 -3.36 -8.90
CA ILE A 16 -8.69 -4.80 -9.01
C ILE A 16 -8.53 -5.23 -10.48
N TYR A 17 -9.46 -4.85 -11.36
CA TYR A 17 -9.52 -5.37 -12.73
C TYR A 17 -8.74 -4.55 -13.77
N ARG A 18 -8.11 -3.44 -13.38
CA ARG A 18 -7.34 -2.54 -14.26
C ARG A 18 -6.29 -3.24 -15.15
N ARG A 19 -5.67 -4.32 -14.64
CA ARG A 19 -4.59 -5.04 -15.34
C ARG A 19 -5.08 -5.64 -16.67
N HIS A 20 -6.32 -6.15 -16.70
CA HIS A 20 -6.93 -6.69 -17.92
C HIS A 20 -7.30 -5.63 -18.95
N LYS A 21 -7.18 -4.35 -18.58
CA LYS A 21 -7.48 -3.20 -19.44
C LYS A 21 -6.22 -2.42 -19.81
N ASN A 22 -5.03 -2.91 -19.45
CA ASN A 22 -3.75 -2.20 -19.62
C ASN A 22 -3.75 -0.79 -19.02
N ILE A 23 -4.43 -0.62 -17.87
CA ILE A 23 -4.51 0.67 -17.17
C ILE A 23 -3.59 0.64 -15.95
N SER A 24 -2.64 1.57 -15.91
CA SER A 24 -1.89 1.91 -14.71
C SER A 24 -2.66 2.95 -13.89
N CYS A 25 -2.64 2.82 -12.56
CA CYS A 25 -3.36 3.72 -11.67
C CYS A 25 -2.52 4.07 -10.44
N ILE A 26 -2.81 5.24 -9.87
CA ILE A 26 -2.28 5.69 -8.58
C ILE A 26 -3.49 5.92 -7.66
N TYR A 27 -3.42 5.41 -6.44
CA TYR A 27 -4.41 5.65 -5.39
C TYR A 27 -3.75 6.47 -4.28
N VAL A 28 -4.19 7.72 -4.09
CA VAL A 28 -3.60 8.65 -3.12
C VAL A 28 -4.59 8.88 -1.98
N VAL A 29 -4.16 8.65 -0.75
CA VAL A 29 -4.93 8.94 0.47
C VAL A 29 -4.03 9.34 1.61
N GLN A 30 -4.61 10.00 2.62
CA GLN A 30 -3.91 10.37 3.85
C GLN A 30 -3.75 9.20 4.83
N ARG A 31 -4.70 8.26 4.86
CA ARG A 31 -4.71 7.16 5.85
C ARG A 31 -4.64 5.82 5.15
N PHE A 32 -3.57 5.07 5.39
CA PHE A 32 -3.34 3.76 4.79
C PHE A 32 -4.50 2.77 5.04
N PHE A 33 -5.02 2.71 6.28
CA PHE A 33 -6.12 1.80 6.62
C PHE A 33 -7.50 2.27 6.16
N ALA A 34 -7.63 3.47 5.58
CA ALA A 34 -8.84 3.87 4.88
C ALA A 34 -8.93 3.27 3.48
N ILE A 35 -7.82 2.77 2.93
CA ILE A 35 -7.79 2.10 1.64
C ILE A 35 -8.51 0.74 1.78
N PRO A 36 -9.50 0.44 0.90
CA PRO A 36 -10.11 -0.87 0.84
C PRO A 36 -9.06 -1.98 0.77
N LYS A 37 -9.22 -3.01 1.62
CA LYS A 37 -8.24 -4.11 1.75
C LYS A 37 -7.90 -4.74 0.40
N ALA A 38 -8.91 -4.97 -0.45
CA ALA A 38 -8.71 -5.56 -1.77
C ALA A 38 -7.82 -4.71 -2.70
N ILE A 39 -7.80 -3.38 -2.53
CA ILE A 39 -6.85 -2.51 -3.25
C ILE A 39 -5.44 -2.68 -2.67
N ARG A 40 -5.30 -2.67 -1.33
CA ARG A 40 -4.00 -2.81 -0.63
C ARG A 40 -3.27 -4.14 -0.92
N GLU A 41 -4.01 -5.19 -1.22
CA GLU A 41 -3.45 -6.50 -1.59
C GLU A 41 -3.05 -6.60 -3.07
N ASN A 42 -3.50 -5.66 -3.91
CA ASN A 42 -3.29 -5.66 -5.36
C ASN A 42 -2.40 -4.51 -5.86
N VAL A 43 -1.81 -3.73 -4.96
CA VAL A 43 -0.81 -2.70 -5.33
C VAL A 43 0.54 -3.35 -5.65
N ASN A 44 1.27 -2.73 -6.57
CA ASN A 44 2.62 -3.15 -6.93
C ASN A 44 3.68 -2.33 -6.20
N TYR A 45 3.34 -1.10 -5.83
CA TYR A 45 4.23 -0.18 -5.13
C TYR A 45 3.45 0.60 -4.08
N ILE A 46 4.14 1.02 -3.03
CA ILE A 46 3.61 1.95 -2.02
C ILE A 46 4.60 3.09 -1.86
N SER A 47 4.14 4.32 -2.06
CA SER A 47 4.87 5.50 -1.60
C SER A 47 4.34 5.89 -0.22
N LEU A 48 5.21 5.91 0.79
CA LEU A 48 4.88 6.37 2.14
C LEU A 48 5.56 7.72 2.38
N HIS A 49 4.75 8.75 2.53
CA HIS A 49 5.21 10.11 2.86
C HIS A 49 5.25 10.31 4.38
N GLY A 50 6.17 11.15 4.85
CA GLY A 50 6.23 11.55 6.27
C GLY A 50 4.90 12.15 6.77
N GLY A 51 4.68 12.11 8.09
CA GLY A 51 3.39 12.50 8.70
C GLY A 51 2.31 11.41 8.62
N HIS A 52 2.71 10.16 8.34
CA HIS A 52 1.84 8.99 8.21
C HIS A 52 1.25 8.47 9.53
N GLY A 53 1.65 9.02 10.68
CA GLY A 53 1.14 8.66 12.00
C GLY A 53 2.27 8.48 13.01
N SER A 54 2.01 7.66 14.02
CA SER A 54 3.02 7.23 15.00
C SER A 54 3.89 6.09 14.46
N LEU A 55 5.04 5.82 15.09
CA LEU A 55 5.85 4.60 14.82
C LEU A 55 5.00 3.31 14.86
N THR A 56 3.97 3.27 15.71
CA THR A 56 3.01 2.16 15.79
C THR A 56 2.22 2.00 14.49
N ASP A 57 1.84 3.09 13.85
CA ASP A 57 1.14 3.08 12.56
C ASP A 57 2.07 2.61 11.45
N THR A 58 3.31 3.12 11.39
CA THR A 58 4.37 2.64 10.49
C THR A 58 4.51 1.14 10.59
N LYS A 59 4.72 0.64 11.81
CA LYS A 59 4.86 -0.79 12.11
C LYS A 59 3.65 -1.60 11.66
N ARG A 60 2.43 -1.10 11.90
CA ARG A 60 1.19 -1.76 11.49
C ARG A 60 1.06 -1.83 9.96
N ILE A 61 1.53 -0.82 9.23
CA ILE A 61 1.59 -0.82 7.75
C ILE A 61 2.60 -1.85 7.26
N ILE A 62 3.83 -1.82 7.77
CA ILE A 62 4.91 -2.72 7.35
C ILE A 62 4.59 -4.19 7.64
N ARG A 63 3.91 -4.45 8.77
CA ARG A 63 3.43 -5.80 9.13
C ARG A 63 2.45 -6.41 8.12
N GLN A 64 1.86 -5.62 7.22
CA GLN A 64 1.04 -6.17 6.12
C GLN A 64 1.88 -6.86 5.04
N TYR A 65 3.19 -6.59 4.98
CA TYR A 65 4.06 -7.01 3.88
C TYR A 65 5.26 -7.83 4.32
N THR A 66 5.67 -7.75 5.60
CA THR A 66 6.79 -8.55 6.15
C THR A 66 6.64 -8.80 7.65
N GLU A 67 7.19 -9.92 8.12
CA GLU A 67 7.27 -10.27 9.55
C GLU A 67 8.33 -9.44 10.29
N GLU A 68 9.31 -8.88 9.56
CA GLU A 68 10.42 -8.06 10.09
C GLU A 68 9.99 -6.62 10.46
N SER A 69 8.68 -6.40 10.66
CA SER A 69 8.14 -5.08 10.98
C SER A 69 8.72 -4.45 12.26
N GLU A 70 9.15 -5.26 13.23
CA GLU A 70 9.77 -4.78 14.47
C GLU A 70 11.11 -4.07 14.23
N SER A 71 11.96 -4.64 13.37
CA SER A 71 13.28 -4.08 13.06
C SER A 71 13.21 -3.00 11.98
N LEU A 72 12.29 -3.13 11.02
CA LEU A 72 12.19 -2.21 9.89
C LEU A 72 11.42 -0.92 10.20
N ALA A 73 10.41 -0.97 11.07
CA ALA A 73 9.58 0.20 11.33
C ALA A 73 10.36 1.41 11.82
N PRO A 74 11.30 1.32 12.79
CA PRO A 74 12.09 2.48 13.23
C PRO A 74 12.95 3.07 12.12
N VAL A 75 13.53 2.23 11.26
CA VAL A 75 14.37 2.66 10.14
C VAL A 75 13.54 3.41 9.10
N ILE A 76 12.36 2.87 8.77
CA ILE A 76 11.43 3.48 7.82
C ILE A 76 10.89 4.79 8.38
N ASP A 77 10.55 4.83 9.67
CA ASP A 77 10.07 6.02 10.36
C ASP A 77 11.10 7.15 10.28
N ASP A 78 12.35 6.87 10.68
CA ASP A 78 13.47 7.80 10.59
C ASP A 78 13.74 8.27 9.15
N LEU A 79 13.75 7.35 8.19
CA LEU A 79 13.92 7.69 6.77
C LEU A 79 12.78 8.58 6.24
N THR A 80 11.53 8.38 6.67
CA THR A 80 10.40 9.24 6.30
C THR A 80 10.38 10.59 7.01
N LEU A 81 11.11 10.74 8.13
CA LEU A 81 11.34 12.03 8.78
C LEU A 81 12.46 12.81 8.08
N GLN A 82 13.51 12.11 7.64
CA GLN A 82 14.67 12.71 6.97
C GLN A 82 14.42 13.00 5.48
N ARG A 83 13.53 12.25 4.83
CA ARG A 83 13.20 12.36 3.40
C ARG A 83 11.74 12.71 3.20
N GLU A 84 11.38 13.17 2.00
CA GLU A 84 9.97 13.46 1.67
C GLU A 84 9.09 12.19 1.66
N PHE A 85 9.63 11.06 1.18
CA PHE A 85 8.94 9.77 1.12
C PHE A 85 9.89 8.59 0.88
N ILE A 86 9.36 7.37 1.07
CA ILE A 86 9.99 6.09 0.73
C ILE A 86 9.06 5.31 -0.20
N VAL A 87 9.63 4.58 -1.16
CA VAL A 87 8.87 3.68 -2.05
C VAL A 87 9.19 2.22 -1.74
N PHE A 88 8.16 1.45 -1.43
CA PHE A 88 8.23 0.00 -1.32
C PHE A 88 7.88 -0.65 -2.66
N ASP A 89 8.75 -1.52 -3.13
CA ASP A 89 8.47 -2.41 -4.27
C ASP A 89 7.91 -3.74 -3.75
N LEU A 90 6.64 -4.01 -4.08
CA LEU A 90 5.93 -5.21 -3.64
C LEU A 90 5.90 -6.30 -4.71
N ARG A 91 6.55 -6.09 -5.86
CA ARG A 91 6.55 -7.07 -6.97
C ARG A 91 7.27 -8.37 -6.59
N HIS A 92 8.13 -8.35 -5.57
CA HIS A 92 9.04 -9.45 -5.23
C HIS A 92 8.58 -10.42 -4.14
N PHE A 93 7.35 -10.33 -3.63
CA PHE A 93 6.91 -11.16 -2.48
C PHE A 93 6.09 -12.42 -2.81
N LYS A 94 6.01 -12.81 -4.08
CA LYS A 94 5.58 -14.17 -4.43
C LYS A 94 6.77 -14.89 -5.03
N SER A 95 7.09 -16.04 -4.46
CA SER A 95 7.93 -17.11 -4.98
C SER A 95 7.79 -17.28 -6.49
N ASP A 96 8.47 -16.45 -7.27
CA ASP A 96 8.50 -16.56 -8.71
C ASP A 96 9.76 -17.32 -9.07
N LEU A 97 9.63 -18.64 -9.11
CA LEU A 97 10.67 -19.56 -9.61
C LEU A 97 10.96 -19.35 -11.11
N LEU A 98 10.28 -18.41 -11.77
CA LEU A 98 10.40 -18.12 -13.20
C LEU A 98 10.65 -16.65 -13.53
N SER A 99 11.15 -15.85 -12.58
CA SER A 99 11.74 -14.55 -12.94
C SER A 99 13.05 -14.80 -13.70
N ILE A 100 12.96 -14.79 -15.04
CA ILE A 100 14.08 -14.78 -16.00
C ILE A 100 14.67 -13.36 -16.06
#